data_AF-A0A7S4DIA7-F1
#
_entry.id   AF-A0A7S4DIA7-F1
#
_cell.length_a   1.000
_cell.length_b   1.000
_cell.length_c   1.000
_cell.angle_alpha   90.00
_cell.angle_beta   90.00
_cell.angle_gamma   90.00
#
_symmetry.space_group_name_H-M   'P 1'
#
loop_
_entity.id
_entity.type
_entity.pdbx_description
1 polymer ?
#
loop_
_entity_poly.entity_id
_entity_poly.type
_entity_poly.pdbx_seq_one_letter_code
_entity_poly.pdbx_strand_id
1 'polypeptide(L)'
;MEASTDSEGHDDAGASNLFGRQWEDKRALWESAKLMKKMSTSIGLGIHASTPERGIRELEGWVLGLHLKHNELHRYDEDDPIRGPVYIRYSSRTGDAYLRENDGKHQGVEFAPKMKSGERLDYGILPMGLYREQRKVALERVPPIDWKKVASEMKKPPQSNPSPRVLSANALRVSNPQELVPPPPPPSATMEAEAEMDEEEESDGWARARPVVDEYH
;
A
#
# COMPACT_ATOMS: atom_id res chain seq x y z
N MET A 1 66.85 31.36 20.58
CA MET A 1 65.41 31.14 20.67
C MET A 1 64.87 31.23 19.26
N GLU A 2 64.80 30.11 18.56
CA GLU A 2 64.09 30.02 17.28
C GLU A 2 63.21 28.77 17.37
N ALA A 3 61.92 28.98 17.12
CA ALA A 3 60.85 28.03 17.40
C ALA A 3 60.68 27.07 16.22
N SER A 4 60.75 25.77 16.51
CA SER A 4 60.33 24.70 15.61
C SER A 4 58.81 24.72 15.43
N THR A 5 58.34 24.80 14.19
CA THR A 5 56.94 24.53 13.85
C THR A 5 56.85 23.16 13.21
N ASP A 6 56.47 22.16 14.02
CA ASP A 6 56.05 20.86 13.54
C ASP A 6 54.65 21.01 12.91
N SER A 7 54.55 20.64 11.63
CA SER A 7 53.30 20.57 10.90
C SER A 7 52.82 19.13 10.90
N GLU A 8 51.90 18.81 11.82
CA GLU A 8 51.17 17.54 11.80
C GLU A 8 50.27 17.49 10.56
N GLY A 9 50.62 16.60 9.63
CA GLY A 9 49.76 16.19 8.54
C GLY A 9 48.55 15.44 9.10
N HIS A 10 47.39 16.08 9.05
CA HIS A 10 46.11 15.46 9.38
C HIS A 10 45.68 14.58 8.20
N ASP A 11 45.69 13.27 8.41
CA ASP A 11 45.22 12.26 7.46
C ASP A 11 43.71 12.37 7.23
N ASP A 12 43.32 13.08 6.17
CA ASP A 12 41.93 13.23 5.73
C ASP A 12 41.49 12.03 4.86
N ALA A 13 41.53 10.82 5.43
CA ALA A 13 41.19 9.56 4.75
C ALA A 13 39.88 8.91 5.27
N GLY A 14 38.96 9.68 5.84
CA GLY A 14 37.75 9.15 6.50
C GLY A 14 36.45 9.21 5.68
N ALA A 15 36.33 10.08 4.67
CA ALA A 15 35.01 10.43 4.11
C ALA A 15 34.57 9.61 2.87
N SER A 16 35.46 8.82 2.26
CA SER A 16 35.18 8.20 0.95
C SER A 16 34.45 6.85 0.98
N ASN A 17 34.17 6.29 2.16
CA ASN A 17 33.61 4.93 2.31
C ASN A 17 32.12 4.84 2.69
N LEU A 18 31.40 5.96 2.78
CA LEU A 18 29.97 5.98 3.16
C LEU A 18 29.03 5.55 2.02
N PHE A 19 29.43 5.70 0.75
CA PHE A 19 28.60 5.28 -0.39
C PHE A 19 28.69 3.77 -0.69
N GLY A 20 29.68 3.08 -0.14
CA GLY A 20 29.88 1.64 -0.33
C GLY A 20 29.01 0.73 0.56
N ARG A 21 28.32 1.26 1.58
CA ARG A 21 27.45 0.46 2.49
C ARG A 21 25.97 0.47 2.12
N GLN A 22 25.55 1.38 1.23
CA GLN A 22 24.14 1.62 0.94
C GLN A 22 23.40 0.42 0.31
N TRP A 23 24.12 -0.57 -0.23
CA TRP A 23 23.53 -1.77 -0.84
C TRP A 23 23.33 -2.91 0.17
N GLU A 24 24.25 -3.08 1.14
CA GLU A 24 24.10 -4.04 2.25
C GLU A 24 22.87 -3.67 3.10
N ASP A 25 22.64 -2.37 3.30
CA ASP A 25 21.48 -1.84 4.01
C ASP A 25 20.16 -2.18 3.30
N LYS A 26 20.11 -2.09 1.97
CA LYS A 26 18.87 -2.38 1.21
C LYS A 26 18.49 -3.85 1.28
N ARG A 27 19.47 -4.75 1.21
CA ARG A 27 19.22 -6.19 1.34
C ARG A 27 18.74 -6.53 2.74
N ALA A 28 19.37 -5.98 3.78
CA ALA A 28 18.94 -6.19 5.16
C ALA A 28 17.51 -5.67 5.39
N LEU A 29 17.18 -4.46 4.92
CA LEU A 29 15.82 -3.90 5.00
C LEU A 29 14.79 -4.78 4.29
N TRP A 30 15.13 -5.34 3.14
CA TRP A 30 14.24 -6.24 2.41
C TRP A 30 14.00 -7.57 3.13
N GLU A 31 15.06 -8.19 3.66
CA GLU A 31 14.92 -9.43 4.45
C GLU A 31 14.14 -9.18 5.75
N SER A 32 14.30 -8.01 6.38
CA SER A 32 13.45 -7.56 7.48
C SER A 32 11.99 -7.47 7.03
N ALA A 33 11.69 -6.81 5.91
CA ALA A 33 10.31 -6.71 5.39
C ALA A 33 9.67 -8.08 5.14
N LYS A 34 10.44 -9.06 4.61
CA LYS A 34 9.97 -10.45 4.47
C LYS A 34 9.68 -11.12 5.79
N LEU A 35 10.55 -10.94 6.78
CA LEU A 35 10.33 -11.50 8.12
C LEU A 35 9.07 -10.92 8.74
N MET A 36 8.91 -9.59 8.66
CA MET A 36 7.71 -8.90 9.11
C MET A 36 6.46 -9.46 8.44
N LYS A 37 6.48 -9.65 7.11
CA LYS A 37 5.36 -10.27 6.38
C LYS A 37 4.92 -11.62 6.94
N LYS A 38 5.85 -12.47 7.41
CA LYS A 38 5.52 -13.77 8.01
C LYS A 38 4.82 -13.64 9.37
N MET A 39 5.11 -12.54 10.08
CA MET A 39 4.60 -12.24 11.43
C MET A 39 3.35 -11.35 11.40
N SER A 40 2.98 -10.82 10.23
CA SER A 40 1.82 -9.95 10.05
C SER A 40 0.54 -10.70 9.66
N THR A 41 -0.60 -10.11 9.98
CA THR A 41 -1.94 -10.47 9.47
C THR A 41 -2.28 -9.72 8.19
N SER A 42 -1.81 -8.48 8.07
CA SER A 42 -1.95 -7.66 6.87
C SER A 42 -0.80 -6.68 6.71
N ILE A 43 -0.60 -6.19 5.50
CA ILE A 43 0.40 -5.16 5.15
C ILE A 43 -0.31 -4.05 4.40
N GLY A 44 -0.16 -2.82 4.90
CA GLY A 44 -0.40 -1.61 4.12
C GLY A 44 0.89 -1.13 3.46
N LEU A 45 0.79 -0.64 2.22
CA LEU A 45 1.88 0.06 1.55
C LEU A 45 1.41 1.46 1.12
N GLY A 46 2.27 2.44 1.30
CA GLY A 46 2.12 3.80 0.75
C GLY A 46 3.32 4.12 -0.13
N ILE A 47 3.14 4.33 -1.44
CA ILE A 47 4.24 4.53 -2.37
C ILE A 47 4.23 5.95 -2.89
N HIS A 48 5.25 6.72 -2.53
CA HIS A 48 5.50 8.05 -3.06
C HIS A 48 6.49 7.97 -4.22
N ALA A 49 6.04 8.38 -5.41
CA ALA A 49 6.86 8.33 -6.61
C ALA A 49 6.75 9.62 -7.41
N SER A 50 7.84 9.98 -8.09
CA SER A 50 7.91 11.16 -8.97
C SER A 50 7.04 11.05 -10.23
N THR A 51 6.67 9.83 -10.64
CA THR A 51 5.78 9.57 -11.77
C THR A 51 4.89 8.36 -11.50
N PRO A 52 3.71 8.25 -12.15
CA PRO A 52 2.83 7.10 -12.02
C PRO A 52 3.51 5.77 -12.37
N GLU A 53 4.27 5.73 -13.47
CA GLU A 53 4.93 4.51 -13.95
C GLU A 53 5.95 3.98 -12.95
N ARG A 54 6.66 4.89 -12.28
CA ARG A 54 7.63 4.54 -11.25
C ARG A 54 6.93 3.99 -10.02
N GLY A 55 5.82 4.61 -9.60
CA GLY A 55 5.02 4.13 -8.48
C GLY A 55 4.42 2.75 -8.73
N ILE A 56 3.83 2.52 -9.91
CA ILE A 56 3.22 1.23 -10.28
C ILE A 56 4.28 0.13 -10.33
N ARG A 57 5.45 0.40 -10.92
CA ARG A 57 6.56 -0.56 -10.96
C ARG A 57 7.05 -0.92 -9.56
N GLU A 58 7.09 0.07 -8.66
CA GLU A 58 7.45 -0.15 -7.27
C GLU A 58 6.43 -1.02 -6.56
N LEU A 59 5.13 -0.73 -6.71
CA LEU A 59 4.05 -1.53 -6.16
C LEU A 59 4.16 -2.99 -6.62
N GLU A 60 4.31 -3.21 -7.92
CA GLU A 60 4.47 -4.54 -8.49
C GLU A 60 5.65 -5.29 -7.88
N GLY A 61 6.79 -4.62 -7.72
CA GLY A 61 7.97 -5.23 -7.09
C GLY A 61 7.74 -5.65 -5.64
N TRP A 62 7.06 -4.83 -4.85
CA TRP A 62 6.72 -5.15 -3.46
C TRP A 62 5.69 -6.27 -3.34
N VAL A 63 4.60 -6.18 -4.11
CA VAL A 63 3.52 -7.16 -4.11
C VAL A 63 4.02 -8.53 -4.55
N LEU A 64 4.78 -8.61 -5.65
CA LEU A 64 5.37 -9.86 -6.11
C LEU A 64 6.46 -10.36 -5.16
N GLY A 65 7.35 -9.48 -4.72
CA GLY A 65 8.48 -9.85 -3.86
C GLY A 65 8.05 -10.41 -2.50
N LEU A 66 6.97 -9.88 -1.92
CA LEU A 66 6.42 -10.36 -0.65
C LEU A 66 5.34 -11.44 -0.81
N HIS A 67 5.00 -11.81 -2.05
CA HIS A 67 3.91 -12.74 -2.39
C HIS A 67 2.60 -12.30 -1.73
N LEU A 68 2.22 -11.05 -1.96
CA LEU A 68 0.96 -10.47 -1.50
C LEU A 68 -0.13 -10.66 -2.55
N LYS A 69 -1.38 -10.56 -2.11
CA LYS A 69 -2.54 -10.61 -3.00
C LYS A 69 -2.51 -9.41 -3.95
N HIS A 70 -2.84 -9.62 -5.21
CA HIS A 70 -3.00 -8.54 -6.19
C HIS A 70 -4.41 -8.60 -6.78
N ASN A 71 -5.07 -7.46 -6.85
CA ASN A 71 -6.33 -7.26 -7.55
C ASN A 71 -6.22 -6.02 -8.46
N GLU A 72 -7.19 -5.12 -8.39
CA GLU A 72 -7.34 -3.95 -9.24
C GLU A 72 -6.57 -2.74 -8.69
N LEU A 73 -6.12 -1.91 -9.63
CA LEU A 73 -5.57 -0.58 -9.35
C LEU A 73 -6.64 0.44 -9.69
N HIS A 74 -7.23 1.04 -8.67
CA HIS A 74 -8.21 2.11 -8.79
C HIS A 74 -7.51 3.47 -8.84
N ARG A 75 -8.14 4.43 -9.53
CA ARG A 75 -7.76 5.84 -9.46
C ARG A 75 -8.79 6.59 -8.63
N TYR A 76 -8.34 7.56 -7.85
CA TYR A 76 -9.24 8.45 -7.11
C TYR A 76 -9.91 9.51 -7.99
N ASP A 77 -9.32 9.83 -9.14
CA ASP A 77 -9.83 10.84 -10.09
C ASP A 77 -9.99 10.21 -11.48
N GLU A 78 -11.19 10.31 -12.05
CA GLU A 78 -11.59 9.63 -13.28
C GLU A 78 -11.41 10.48 -14.54
N ASP A 79 -11.33 11.81 -14.40
CA ASP A 79 -11.47 12.71 -15.55
C ASP A 79 -10.15 13.00 -16.28
N ASP A 80 -9.02 13.08 -15.56
CA ASP A 80 -7.72 13.41 -16.16
C ASP A 80 -6.60 12.43 -15.80
N PRO A 81 -5.70 12.10 -16.76
CA PRO A 81 -4.55 11.27 -16.46
C PRO A 81 -3.56 12.03 -15.59
N ILE A 82 -3.28 11.51 -14.39
CA ILE A 82 -2.26 12.03 -13.50
C ILE A 82 -0.88 11.91 -14.16
N ARG A 83 -0.17 13.03 -14.33
CA ARG A 83 1.16 13.09 -14.99
C ARG A 83 2.32 13.40 -14.03
N GLY A 84 2.01 13.87 -12.83
CA GLY A 84 2.98 14.34 -11.85
C GLY A 84 3.38 13.30 -10.79
N PRO A 85 3.95 13.75 -9.66
CA PRO A 85 4.18 12.89 -8.52
C PRO A 85 2.89 12.26 -8.03
N VAL A 86 2.98 11.00 -7.63
CA VAL A 86 1.84 10.20 -7.18
C VAL A 86 2.06 9.63 -5.79
N TYR A 87 0.94 9.29 -5.17
CA TYR A 87 0.88 8.43 -4.01
C TYR A 87 -0.01 7.22 -4.33
N ILE A 88 0.49 6.01 -4.08
CA ILE A 88 -0.27 4.78 -4.27
C ILE A 88 -0.45 4.10 -2.91
N ARG A 89 -1.71 3.96 -2.48
CA ARG A 89 -2.09 3.23 -1.27
C ARG A 89 -2.50 1.82 -1.61
N TYR A 90 -1.89 0.82 -1.00
CA TYR A 90 -2.22 -0.59 -1.22
C TYR A 90 -2.57 -1.28 0.10
N SER A 91 -3.52 -2.23 0.04
CA SER A 91 -3.93 -3.07 1.16
C SER A 91 -3.79 -4.55 0.82
N SER A 92 -2.99 -5.28 1.58
CA SER A 92 -2.87 -6.74 1.37
C SER A 92 -4.11 -7.52 1.80
N ARG A 93 -5.06 -6.90 2.54
CA ARG A 93 -6.31 -7.56 2.94
C ARG A 93 -7.21 -7.74 1.74
N THR A 94 -7.41 -6.68 0.98
CA THR A 94 -8.28 -6.73 -0.21
C THR A 94 -7.49 -7.16 -1.43
N GLY A 95 -6.25 -6.68 -1.57
CA GLY A 95 -5.41 -6.83 -2.76
C GLY A 95 -5.45 -5.60 -3.68
N ASP A 96 -6.25 -4.59 -3.32
CA ASP A 96 -6.48 -3.41 -4.15
C ASP A 96 -5.46 -2.32 -3.86
N ALA A 97 -5.22 -1.49 -4.87
CA ALA A 97 -4.42 -0.30 -4.78
C ALA A 97 -5.19 0.93 -5.29
N TYR A 98 -4.90 2.09 -4.71
CA TYR A 98 -5.52 3.35 -5.07
C TYR A 98 -4.44 4.38 -5.38
N LEU A 99 -4.49 4.94 -6.58
CA LEU A 99 -3.56 5.95 -7.06
C LEU A 99 -4.19 7.35 -6.96
N ARG A 100 -3.44 8.30 -6.41
CA ARG A 100 -3.79 9.72 -6.33
C ARG A 100 -2.59 10.63 -6.60
N GLU A 101 -2.85 11.91 -6.84
CA GLU A 101 -1.80 12.93 -6.92
C GLU A 101 -1.08 13.11 -5.59
N ASN A 102 0.17 13.56 -5.66
CA ASN A 102 1.02 13.83 -4.51
C ASN A 102 1.82 15.13 -4.73
N ASP A 103 2.18 15.80 -3.64
CA ASP A 103 2.93 17.08 -3.69
C ASP A 103 4.41 16.92 -4.08
N GLY A 104 4.88 15.68 -4.19
CA GLY A 104 6.23 15.33 -4.60
C GLY A 104 7.32 15.55 -3.54
N LYS A 105 6.98 15.98 -2.32
CA LYS A 105 7.98 16.26 -1.26
C LYS A 105 8.66 15.03 -0.72
N HIS A 106 8.00 13.89 -0.82
CA HIS A 106 8.48 12.61 -0.31
C HIS A 106 8.66 11.62 -1.47
N GLN A 107 9.63 10.70 -1.34
CA GLN A 107 9.91 9.63 -2.29
C GLN A 107 10.28 8.36 -1.52
N GLY A 108 9.64 7.25 -1.82
CA GLY A 108 9.89 5.98 -1.13
C GLY A 108 8.61 5.18 -0.86
N VAL A 109 8.72 4.23 0.05
CA VAL A 109 7.67 3.26 0.38
C VAL A 109 7.43 3.24 1.89
N GLU A 110 6.26 3.71 2.30
CA GLU A 110 5.70 3.47 3.62
C GLU A 110 5.34 1.99 3.75
N PHE A 111 5.91 1.32 4.75
CA PHE A 111 5.66 -0.10 5.02
C PHE A 111 4.98 -0.23 6.38
N ALA A 112 3.69 -0.57 6.35
CA ALA A 112 2.84 -0.60 7.55
C ALA A 112 2.24 -1.99 7.80
N PRO A 113 3.02 -2.94 8.35
CA PRO A 113 2.50 -4.25 8.75
C PRO A 113 1.60 -4.14 10.00
N LYS A 114 0.47 -4.85 9.97
CA LYS A 114 -0.32 -5.18 11.16
C LYS A 114 0.11 -6.57 11.64
N MET A 115 0.70 -6.63 12.82
CA MET A 115 1.25 -7.85 13.42
C MET A 115 0.15 -8.81 13.86
N LYS A 116 0.50 -10.09 14.03
CA LYS A 116 -0.40 -11.08 14.64
C LYS A 116 -0.74 -10.78 16.09
N SER A 117 0.10 -9.99 16.79
CA SER A 117 -0.21 -9.42 18.11
C SER A 117 -1.32 -8.37 18.07
N GLY A 118 -1.73 -7.90 16.88
CA GLY A 118 -2.68 -6.81 16.71
C GLY A 118 -2.03 -5.43 16.57
N GLU A 119 -0.77 -5.29 17.01
CA GLU A 119 0.00 -4.06 16.89
C GLU A 119 0.23 -3.67 15.44
N ARG A 120 0.23 -2.37 15.18
CA ARG A 120 0.57 -1.81 13.88
C ARG A 120 1.91 -1.11 13.98
N LEU A 121 2.84 -1.51 13.13
CA LEU A 121 4.15 -0.90 13.05
C LEU A 121 4.21 -0.01 11.82
N ASP A 122 4.82 1.15 11.95
CA ASP A 122 5.11 2.08 10.87
C ASP A 122 6.62 2.27 10.79
N TYR A 123 7.21 1.82 9.68
CA TYR A 123 8.66 1.87 9.48
C TYR A 123 9.13 3.15 8.78
N GLY A 124 8.24 4.13 8.63
CA GLY A 124 8.53 5.35 7.88
C GLY A 124 8.76 5.04 6.39
N ILE A 125 9.49 5.93 5.72
CA ILE A 125 9.67 5.90 4.26
C ILE A 125 10.92 5.09 3.90
N LEU A 126 10.71 3.85 3.47
CA LEU A 126 11.77 2.99 2.96
C LEU A 126 12.23 3.42 1.56
N PRO A 127 13.52 3.20 1.21
CA PRO A 127 14.01 3.50 -0.14
C PRO A 127 13.26 2.71 -1.21
N MET A 128 13.07 3.29 -2.40
CA MET A 128 12.53 2.54 -3.54
C MET A 128 13.54 1.51 -4.07
N GLY A 129 13.03 0.41 -4.64
CA GLY A 129 13.79 -0.60 -5.34
C GLY A 129 14.45 -1.66 -4.46
N LEU A 130 14.00 -1.85 -3.21
CA LEU A 130 14.56 -2.85 -2.28
C LEU A 130 14.50 -4.29 -2.84
N TYR A 131 13.50 -4.60 -3.66
CA TYR A 131 13.28 -5.94 -4.23
C TYR A 131 14.15 -6.27 -5.47
N ARG A 132 14.98 -5.34 -5.96
CA ARG A 132 15.64 -5.47 -7.28
C ARG A 132 16.62 -6.63 -7.39
N GLU A 133 17.26 -7.04 -6.31
CA GLU A 133 18.19 -8.18 -6.32
C GLU A 133 17.46 -9.52 -6.54
N GLN A 134 16.15 -9.58 -6.25
CA GLN A 134 15.35 -10.80 -6.37
C GLN A 134 14.47 -10.82 -7.63
N ARG A 135 14.28 -9.66 -8.29
CA ARG A 135 13.58 -9.56 -9.57
C ARG A 135 14.22 -10.42 -10.67
N LYS A 136 15.53 -10.67 -10.64
CA LYS A 136 16.20 -11.57 -11.60
C LYS A 136 15.67 -13.01 -11.54
N VAL A 137 15.05 -13.43 -10.43
CA VAL A 137 14.57 -14.81 -10.23
C VAL A 137 13.04 -14.92 -10.30
N ALA A 138 12.31 -13.87 -9.89
CA ALA A 138 10.84 -13.91 -9.81
C ALA A 138 10.12 -13.54 -11.12
N LEU A 139 10.71 -12.70 -11.98
CA LEU A 139 10.12 -12.29 -13.27
C LEU A 139 10.05 -13.40 -14.32
N GLU A 140 10.74 -14.53 -14.13
CA GLU A 140 10.64 -15.69 -15.02
C GLU A 140 9.41 -16.57 -14.75
N ARG A 141 8.72 -16.39 -13.61
CA ARG A 141 7.68 -17.33 -13.16
C ARG A 141 6.26 -16.77 -13.11
N VAL A 142 6.09 -15.45 -13.23
CA VAL A 142 4.77 -14.81 -13.22
C VAL A 142 4.54 -14.24 -14.62
N PRO A 143 3.45 -14.60 -15.33
CA PRO A 143 3.15 -13.97 -16.60
C PRO A 143 3.06 -12.45 -16.36
N PRO A 144 3.79 -11.64 -17.14
CA PRO A 144 3.78 -10.19 -16.95
C PRO A 144 2.34 -9.71 -17.05
N ILE A 145 1.89 -8.93 -16.06
CA ILE A 145 0.65 -8.20 -16.19
C ILE A 145 0.80 -7.35 -17.46
N ASP A 146 -0.18 -7.44 -18.36
CA ASP A 146 -0.17 -6.67 -19.60
C ASP A 146 -0.49 -5.21 -19.28
N TRP A 147 0.48 -4.54 -18.68
CA TRP A 147 0.38 -3.12 -18.39
C TRP A 147 0.37 -2.29 -19.67
N LYS A 148 0.70 -2.84 -20.85
CA LYS A 148 0.40 -2.16 -22.13
C LYS A 148 -1.10 -2.15 -22.37
N LYS A 149 -1.83 -3.22 -22.05
CA LYS A 149 -3.30 -3.20 -22.05
C LYS A 149 -3.84 -2.17 -21.06
N VAL A 150 -3.38 -2.17 -19.82
CA VAL A 150 -3.84 -1.19 -18.81
C VAL A 150 -3.48 0.24 -19.19
N ALA A 151 -2.24 0.50 -19.63
CA ALA A 151 -1.81 1.83 -20.07
C ALA A 151 -2.45 2.26 -21.40
N SER A 152 -2.82 1.33 -22.28
CA SER A 152 -3.55 1.63 -23.51
C SER A 152 -5.04 1.86 -23.26
N GLU A 153 -5.63 1.18 -22.28
CA GLU A 153 -6.96 1.51 -21.76
C GLU A 153 -6.95 2.88 -21.07
N MET A 154 -5.89 3.22 -20.34
CA MET A 154 -5.68 4.56 -19.76
C MET A 154 -5.41 5.68 -20.78
N LYS A 155 -5.13 5.35 -22.05
CA LYS A 155 -4.96 6.33 -23.14
C LYS A 155 -6.21 6.50 -24.00
N LYS A 156 -7.21 5.62 -23.86
CA LYS A 156 -8.47 5.77 -24.58
C LYS A 156 -9.28 6.86 -23.88
N PRO A 157 -9.84 7.84 -24.61
CA PRO A 157 -10.87 8.70 -24.04
C PRO A 157 -12.02 7.82 -23.54
N PRO A 158 -12.74 8.21 -22.47
CA PRO A 158 -13.84 7.41 -21.95
C PRO A 158 -14.79 7.09 -23.10
N GLN A 159 -14.95 5.80 -23.41
CA GLN A 159 -16.04 5.38 -24.26
C GLN A 159 -17.31 5.81 -23.53
N SER A 160 -18.01 6.78 -24.10
CA SER A 160 -19.34 7.19 -23.65
C SER A 160 -20.21 5.93 -23.63
N ASN A 161 -20.35 5.32 -22.46
CA ASN A 161 -21.21 4.17 -22.30
C ASN A 161 -22.64 4.69 -22.50
N PRO A 162 -23.43 4.14 -23.43
CA PRO A 162 -24.81 4.56 -23.59
C PRO A 162 -25.58 4.22 -22.30
N SER A 163 -26.41 5.17 -21.85
CA SER A 163 -27.27 5.10 -20.66
C SER A 163 -27.90 3.73 -20.40
N PRO A 164 -28.18 3.38 -19.13
CA PRO A 164 -28.73 2.08 -18.76
C PRO A 164 -30.15 1.94 -19.33
N ARG A 165 -30.29 1.24 -20.45
CA ARG A 165 -31.58 0.69 -20.86
C ARG A 165 -31.84 -0.55 -20.03
N VAL A 166 -32.82 -0.41 -19.14
CA VAL A 166 -33.66 -1.43 -18.53
C VAL A 166 -33.68 -2.73 -19.34
N LEU A 167 -32.98 -3.75 -18.84
CA LEU A 167 -33.25 -5.15 -19.18
C LEU A 167 -34.08 -5.73 -18.04
N SER A 168 -35.38 -5.47 -18.08
CA SER A 168 -36.33 -6.22 -17.25
C SER A 168 -36.36 -7.67 -17.73
N ALA A 169 -36.13 -8.54 -16.77
CA ALA A 169 -36.10 -9.98 -16.87
C ALA A 169 -37.41 -10.55 -17.44
N ASN A 170 -37.27 -11.41 -18.45
CA ASN A 170 -38.31 -12.32 -18.88
C ASN A 170 -37.68 -13.71 -19.07
N ALA A 171 -37.55 -14.45 -17.96
CA ALA A 171 -37.21 -15.87 -17.83
C ALA A 171 -37.01 -16.08 -16.31
N LEU A 172 -37.67 -16.96 -15.57
CA LEU A 172 -38.37 -18.19 -15.88
C LEU A 172 -39.44 -18.43 -14.81
N ARG A 173 -40.55 -19.00 -15.27
CA ARG A 173 -41.69 -19.49 -14.49
C ARG A 173 -41.42 -20.95 -14.16
N VAL A 174 -41.31 -21.32 -12.88
CA VAL A 174 -41.57 -22.69 -12.41
C VAL A 174 -42.32 -22.61 -11.08
N SER A 175 -43.49 -23.24 -11.09
CA SER A 175 -44.48 -23.31 -10.02
C SER A 175 -44.08 -24.30 -8.94
N ASN A 176 -44.26 -23.96 -7.66
CA ASN A 176 -44.51 -24.95 -6.60
C ASN A 176 -45.25 -24.31 -5.42
N PRO A 177 -46.54 -24.63 -5.17
CA PRO A 177 -47.24 -24.20 -3.96
C PRO A 177 -47.24 -25.35 -2.94
N GLN A 178 -46.35 -25.29 -1.95
CA GLN A 178 -46.54 -26.00 -0.69
C GLN A 178 -46.67 -24.99 0.44
N GLU A 179 -47.83 -25.06 1.09
CA GLU A 179 -48.21 -24.40 2.34
C GLU A 179 -47.08 -24.43 3.37
N LEU A 180 -46.56 -23.25 3.69
CA LEU A 180 -45.70 -23.04 4.85
C LEU A 180 -46.59 -22.63 6.03
N VAL A 181 -46.82 -23.57 6.92
CA VAL A 181 -47.35 -23.34 8.26
C VAL A 181 -46.41 -22.38 9.00
N PRO A 182 -46.89 -21.27 9.58
CA PRO A 182 -46.03 -20.37 10.33
C PRO A 182 -45.53 -21.05 11.61
N PRO A 183 -44.25 -20.90 11.99
CA PRO A 183 -43.74 -21.43 13.25
C PRO A 183 -44.40 -20.73 14.45
N PRO A 184 -44.56 -21.42 15.60
CA PRO A 184 -45.12 -20.82 16.80
C PRO A 184 -44.20 -19.69 17.33
N PRO A 185 -44.76 -18.65 17.96
CA PRO A 185 -43.98 -17.57 18.53
C PRO A 185 -43.08 -18.07 19.67
N PRO A 186 -41.89 -17.49 19.85
CA PRO A 186 -41.01 -17.84 20.96
C PRO A 186 -41.65 -17.48 22.31
N PRO A 187 -41.32 -18.23 23.39
CA PRO A 187 -41.82 -17.91 24.72
C PRO A 187 -41.31 -16.54 25.16
N SER A 188 -42.23 -15.71 25.69
CA SER A 188 -41.93 -14.41 26.28
C SER A 188 -40.85 -14.54 27.35
N ALA A 189 -39.64 -14.11 27.01
CA ALA A 189 -38.55 -13.99 27.95
C ALA A 189 -38.72 -12.68 28.73
N THR A 190 -38.72 -12.85 30.05
CA THR A 190 -38.79 -11.87 31.10
C THR A 190 -37.75 -10.77 30.93
N MET A 191 -38.15 -9.53 31.18
CA MET A 191 -37.29 -8.37 31.41
C MET A 191 -36.21 -8.71 32.45
N GLU A 192 -34.95 -8.41 32.15
CA GLU A 192 -33.99 -7.88 33.11
C GLU A 192 -32.72 -7.35 32.42
N ALA A 193 -32.22 -6.25 33.00
CA ALA A 193 -30.87 -5.68 32.90
C ALA A 193 -30.47 -4.95 31.62
N GLU A 194 -30.59 -3.62 31.73
CA GLU A 194 -29.76 -2.60 31.10
C GLU A 194 -28.26 -2.97 31.18
N ALA A 195 -27.56 -2.89 30.06
CA ALA A 195 -26.12 -2.75 30.02
C ALA A 195 -25.76 -1.90 28.81
N GLU A 196 -25.22 -0.73 29.12
CA GLU A 196 -24.56 0.21 28.21
C GLU A 196 -23.56 -0.50 27.29
N MET A 197 -23.58 -0.16 26.01
CA MET A 197 -22.38 -0.20 25.17
C MET A 197 -22.47 0.95 24.19
N ASP A 198 -21.64 1.94 24.46
CA ASP A 198 -21.34 3.06 23.59
C ASP A 198 -20.93 2.57 22.19
N GLU A 199 -21.59 3.12 21.18
CA GLU A 199 -21.16 3.06 19.80
C GLU A 199 -19.92 3.93 19.64
N GLU A 200 -18.73 3.35 19.79
CA GLU A 200 -17.50 3.98 19.29
C GLU A 200 -17.51 3.88 17.75
N GLU A 201 -17.91 4.99 17.11
CA GLU A 201 -17.61 5.29 15.71
C GLU A 201 -16.11 5.13 15.47
N GLU A 202 -15.71 4.05 14.80
CA GLU A 202 -14.37 3.83 14.24
C GLU A 202 -14.18 4.78 13.04
N SER A 203 -14.09 6.08 13.34
CA SER A 203 -13.83 7.14 12.39
C SER A 203 -12.40 7.04 11.88
N ASP A 204 -12.26 7.16 10.55
CA ASP A 204 -11.02 7.16 9.79
C ASP A 204 -10.01 8.23 10.27
N GLY A 205 -9.28 7.90 11.34
CA GLY A 205 -8.18 8.69 11.89
C GLY A 205 -6.90 8.54 11.06
N TRP A 206 -6.91 8.99 9.79
CA TRP A 206 -5.71 9.17 8.97
C TRP A 206 -5.36 10.66 8.77
N ALA A 207 -5.63 11.48 9.78
CA ALA A 207 -5.24 12.89 9.79
C ALA A 207 -4.01 13.12 10.69
N ARG A 208 -2.87 13.36 10.03
CA ARG A 208 -1.72 14.17 10.47
C ARG A 208 -0.94 13.70 11.71
N ALA A 209 0.05 12.83 11.47
CA ALA A 209 1.31 12.96 12.19
C ALA A 209 2.13 14.09 11.52
N ARG A 210 2.17 15.27 12.15
CA ARG A 210 3.18 16.30 11.84
C ARG A 210 4.47 15.90 12.57
N PRO A 211 5.64 15.89 11.93
CA PRO A 211 6.90 15.82 12.68
C PRO A 211 7.06 17.11 13.49
N VAL A 212 7.29 16.95 14.78
CA VAL A 212 7.83 18.01 15.65
C VAL A 212 9.25 18.28 15.14
N VAL A 213 9.45 19.46 14.57
CA VAL A 213 10.79 19.94 14.22
C VAL A 213 11.28 20.67 15.47
N ASP A 214 12.23 20.06 16.19
CA ASP A 214 13.00 20.76 17.20
C ASP A 214 13.96 21.71 16.46
N GLU A 215 13.65 23.00 16.49
CA GLU A 215 14.61 24.06 16.17
C GLU A 215 15.58 24.20 17.36
N TYR A 216 16.80 23.68 17.21
CA TYR A 216 17.95 24.15 17.97
C TYR A 216 18.64 25.26 17.16
N HIS A 217 18.41 26.50 17.56
CA HIS A 217 19.27 27.65 17.30
C HIS A 217 19.56 28.39 18.60
#